data_AF-A0A967BQS4-F1
#
_entry.id   AF-A0A967BQS4-F1
#
_cell.length_a   1.000
_cell.length_b   1.000
_cell.length_c   1.000
_cell.angle_alpha   90.00
_cell.angle_beta   90.00
_cell.angle_gamma   90.00
#
_symmetry.space_group_name_H-M   'P 1'
#
loop_
_entity.id
_entity.type
_entity.pdbx_description
1 polymer ?
#
loop_
_entity_poly.entity_id
_entity_poly.type
_entity_poly.pdbx_seq_one_letter_code
_entity_poly.pdbx_strand_id
1 'polypeptide(L)'
;MKMTKILTILCLGVFVLQAQDITNKLGGDTANETYDVTDSANNVLFRVQGDGKVGIGTETPDANWDVHGTVKAFGAWALDAYFTETAYQASTDGFILARISNALGNPFGRIIGYTDSNNPPTTEVIRQTINVPVGSGNTIAITMPVKKGDYFLISDGNSGANTVNFYINWIPLGQ
;
A
#
# COMPACT_ATOMS: atom_id res chain seq x y z
N MET A 1 -27.79 -14.24 -74.56
CA MET A 1 -26.53 -13.48 -74.71
C MET A 1 -26.43 -12.50 -73.55
N LYS A 2 -25.40 -12.68 -72.70
CA LYS A 2 -24.59 -11.65 -71.99
C LYS A 2 -25.34 -10.68 -71.04
N MET A 3 -25.12 -10.80 -69.70
CA MET A 3 -24.15 -10.00 -68.89
C MET A 3 -24.67 -8.54 -68.66
N THR A 4 -24.65 -7.85 -67.51
CA THR A 4 -23.83 -7.93 -66.28
C THR A 4 -24.04 -6.62 -65.47
N LYS A 5 -24.03 -6.71 -64.11
CA LYS A 5 -23.69 -5.68 -63.07
C LYS A 5 -24.59 -4.46 -62.81
N ILE A 6 -25.13 -4.40 -61.60
CA ILE A 6 -25.00 -3.31 -60.60
C ILE A 6 -24.76 -4.02 -59.26
N LEU A 7 -23.50 -4.35 -58.97
CA LEU A 7 -22.58 -3.67 -58.04
C LEU A 7 -23.00 -3.79 -56.55
N THR A 8 -22.54 -4.89 -55.97
CA THR A 8 -22.42 -5.17 -54.53
C THR A 8 -21.76 -4.03 -53.76
N ILE A 9 -22.42 -3.46 -52.74
CA ILE A 9 -21.76 -2.90 -51.55
C ILE A 9 -22.60 -3.24 -50.32
N LEU A 10 -22.35 -4.40 -49.74
CA LEU A 10 -22.10 -4.50 -48.31
C LEU A 10 -21.07 -5.61 -48.14
N CYS A 11 -19.81 -5.23 -48.43
CA CYS A 11 -18.61 -5.87 -47.92
C CYS A 11 -18.91 -6.39 -46.50
N LEU A 12 -18.84 -7.68 -46.18
CA LEU A 12 -17.60 -8.38 -45.81
C LEU A 12 -16.52 -7.48 -45.16
N GLY A 13 -16.92 -6.44 -44.45
CA GLY A 13 -16.09 -5.74 -43.48
C GLY A 13 -16.54 -6.24 -42.13
N VAL A 14 -15.65 -6.92 -41.41
CA VAL A 14 -15.80 -7.16 -39.98
C VAL A 14 -16.30 -5.86 -39.35
N PHE A 15 -17.56 -5.80 -38.90
CA PHE A 15 -17.95 -4.82 -37.91
C PHE A 15 -17.20 -5.24 -36.66
N VAL A 16 -15.98 -4.74 -36.52
CA VAL A 16 -15.40 -4.64 -35.20
C VAL A 16 -16.30 -3.62 -34.53
N LEU A 17 -17.29 -4.09 -33.74
CA LEU A 17 -17.80 -3.27 -32.66
C LEU A 17 -16.58 -3.04 -31.77
N GLN A 18 -15.79 -2.03 -32.11
CA GLN A 18 -14.77 -1.54 -31.22
C GLN A 18 -15.55 -1.06 -30.00
N ALA A 19 -15.16 -1.54 -28.82
CA ALA A 19 -15.69 -0.98 -27.59
C ALA A 19 -15.49 0.55 -27.68
N GLN A 20 -16.60 1.29 -27.73
CA GLN A 20 -16.53 2.74 -27.55
C GLN A 20 -16.56 2.99 -26.05
N ASP A 21 -15.64 3.82 -25.58
CA ASP A 21 -15.67 4.27 -24.19
C ASP A 21 -16.99 5.01 -23.93
N ILE A 22 -17.67 4.65 -22.85
CA ILE A 22 -18.83 5.44 -22.38
C ILE A 22 -18.26 6.60 -21.56
N THR A 23 -18.35 7.82 -22.10
CA THR A 23 -17.98 9.03 -21.39
C THR A 23 -19.24 9.70 -20.84
N ASN A 24 -19.39 9.71 -19.52
CA ASN A 24 -20.42 10.50 -18.84
C ASN A 24 -19.84 11.84 -18.44
N LYS A 25 -20.38 12.93 -19.00
CA LYS A 25 -20.10 14.29 -18.55
C LYS A 25 -21.15 14.70 -17.55
N LEU A 26 -20.74 14.92 -16.30
CA LEU A 26 -21.60 15.58 -15.31
C LEU A 26 -21.74 17.07 -15.69
N GLY A 27 -22.97 17.57 -15.58
CA GLY A 27 -23.32 18.92 -16.06
C GLY A 27 -23.03 20.05 -15.07
N GLY A 28 -22.66 19.74 -13.82
CA GLY A 28 -22.52 20.72 -12.74
C GLY A 28 -21.26 20.55 -11.89
N ASP A 29 -21.01 21.54 -11.03
CA ASP A 29 -19.86 21.69 -10.12
C ASP A 29 -20.32 21.66 -8.65
N THR A 30 -21.44 20.97 -8.36
CA THR A 30 -21.99 20.85 -7.00
C THR A 30 -22.10 19.40 -6.56
N ALA A 31 -22.33 19.18 -5.26
CA ALA A 31 -22.51 17.86 -4.68
C ALA A 31 -23.81 17.16 -5.13
N ASN A 32 -24.77 17.89 -5.69
CA ASN A 32 -26.08 17.35 -6.08
C ASN A 32 -26.07 16.74 -7.49
N GLU A 33 -25.05 17.01 -8.30
CA GLU A 33 -24.86 16.30 -9.57
C GLU A 33 -24.02 15.04 -9.31
N THR A 34 -24.62 13.86 -9.47
CA THR A 34 -23.94 12.60 -9.18
C THR A 34 -23.92 11.66 -10.37
N TYR A 35 -22.83 10.90 -10.49
CA TYR A 35 -22.82 9.63 -11.18
C TYR A 35 -22.77 8.52 -10.14
N ASP A 36 -23.83 7.72 -10.07
CA ASP A 36 -23.97 6.67 -9.07
C ASP A 36 -23.98 5.28 -9.69
N VAL A 37 -23.20 4.39 -9.09
CA VAL A 37 -23.34 2.94 -9.26
C VAL A 37 -24.05 2.41 -8.03
N THR A 38 -25.25 1.87 -8.21
CA THR A 38 -26.09 1.36 -7.12
C THR A 38 -26.29 -0.15 -7.22
N ASP A 39 -26.59 -0.79 -6.10
CA ASP A 39 -27.06 -2.18 -6.09
C ASP A 39 -28.57 -2.29 -6.39
N SER A 40 -29.12 -3.52 -6.33
CA SER A 40 -30.56 -3.76 -6.57
C SER A 40 -31.49 -3.19 -5.50
N ALA A 41 -30.96 -2.78 -4.36
CA ALA A 41 -31.69 -2.12 -3.28
C ALA A 41 -31.53 -0.60 -3.31
N ASN A 42 -30.87 -0.05 -4.33
CA ASN A 42 -30.52 1.37 -4.51
C ASN A 42 -29.49 1.90 -3.51
N ASN A 43 -28.67 1.04 -2.89
CA ASN A 43 -27.53 1.52 -2.08
C ASN A 43 -26.41 2.00 -3.00
N VAL A 44 -25.79 3.14 -2.68
CA VAL A 44 -24.65 3.69 -3.45
C VAL A 44 -23.38 2.89 -3.15
N LEU A 45 -22.83 2.25 -4.19
CA LEU A 45 -21.57 1.51 -4.14
C LEU A 45 -20.38 2.40 -4.51
N PHE A 46 -20.57 3.25 -5.52
CA PHE A 46 -19.60 4.23 -6.01
C PHE A 46 -20.33 5.48 -6.47
N ARG A 47 -19.84 6.65 -6.05
CA ARG A 47 -20.41 7.96 -6.39
C ARG A 47 -19.30 8.91 -6.83
N VAL A 48 -19.53 9.62 -7.93
CA VAL A 48 -18.74 10.81 -8.31
C VAL A 48 -19.65 12.02 -8.24
N GLN A 49 -19.28 13.02 -7.45
CA GLN A 49 -19.97 14.30 -7.36
C GLN A 49 -19.45 15.29 -8.41
N GLY A 50 -20.29 16.23 -8.82
CA GLY A 50 -19.95 17.30 -9.77
C GLY A 50 -18.83 18.21 -9.26
N ASP A 51 -18.74 18.39 -7.94
CA ASP A 51 -17.66 19.12 -7.26
C ASP A 51 -16.32 18.35 -7.16
N GLY A 52 -16.25 17.15 -7.77
CA GLY A 52 -15.03 16.36 -7.91
C GLY A 52 -14.78 15.33 -6.81
N LYS A 53 -15.64 15.21 -5.79
CA LYS A 53 -15.48 14.18 -4.76
C LYS A 53 -15.88 12.79 -5.24
N VAL A 54 -15.15 11.78 -4.78
CA VAL A 54 -15.43 10.37 -5.10
C VAL A 54 -15.69 9.58 -3.82
N GLY A 55 -16.87 8.96 -3.74
CA GLY A 55 -17.31 8.12 -2.63
C GLY A 55 -17.34 6.64 -3.01
N ILE A 56 -16.94 5.76 -2.09
CA ILE A 56 -17.18 4.31 -2.17
C ILE A 56 -17.96 3.88 -0.93
N GLY A 57 -19.16 3.32 -1.13
CA GLY A 57 -20.06 2.93 -0.03
C GLY A 57 -20.67 4.11 0.75
N THR A 58 -20.61 5.33 0.21
CA THR A 58 -21.16 6.54 0.83
C THR A 58 -21.89 7.40 -0.20
N GLU A 59 -23.03 7.95 0.20
CA GLU A 59 -23.82 8.90 -0.60
C GLU A 59 -23.28 10.33 -0.48
N THR A 60 -22.59 10.63 0.62
CA THR A 60 -22.17 12.00 0.94
C THR A 60 -20.68 12.02 1.24
N PRO A 61 -19.81 11.75 0.26
CA PRO A 61 -18.37 11.92 0.45
C PRO A 61 -18.07 13.34 0.93
N ASP A 62 -17.36 13.46 2.06
CA ASP A 62 -16.97 14.73 2.68
C ASP A 62 -15.50 15.10 2.39
N ALA A 63 -14.73 14.15 1.85
CA ALA A 63 -13.37 14.31 1.34
C ALA A 63 -13.31 14.02 -0.18
N ASN A 64 -12.22 14.46 -0.82
CA ASN A 64 -12.00 14.22 -2.26
C ASN A 64 -12.05 12.73 -2.64
N TRP A 65 -11.63 11.87 -1.72
CA TRP A 65 -11.79 10.43 -1.81
C TRP A 65 -12.23 9.90 -0.45
N ASP A 66 -13.44 9.37 -0.37
CA ASP A 66 -14.04 8.89 0.87
C ASP A 66 -14.54 7.44 0.69
N VAL A 67 -14.13 6.54 1.58
CA VAL A 67 -14.43 5.11 1.50
C VAL A 67 -15.03 4.65 2.81
N HIS A 68 -16.32 4.30 2.77
CA HIS A 68 -17.05 3.75 3.91
C HIS A 68 -17.08 2.23 3.77
N GLY A 69 -15.99 1.59 4.17
CA GLY A 69 -15.84 0.13 4.09
C GLY A 69 -14.43 -0.36 4.36
N THR A 70 -14.22 -1.65 4.12
CA THR A 70 -12.91 -2.29 4.29
C THR A 70 -12.05 -2.11 3.04
N VAL A 71 -10.89 -1.47 3.18
CA VAL A 71 -9.88 -1.36 2.12
C VAL A 71 -8.84 -2.46 2.26
N LYS A 72 -8.64 -3.25 1.22
CA LYS A 72 -7.53 -4.20 1.13
C LYS A 72 -6.25 -3.48 0.69
N ALA A 73 -5.67 -2.70 1.60
CA ALA A 73 -4.47 -1.91 1.32
C ALA A 73 -3.17 -2.71 1.49
N PHE A 74 -3.20 -3.70 2.38
CA PHE A 74 -2.03 -4.51 2.75
C PHE A 74 -2.15 -5.91 2.15
N GLY A 75 -1.01 -6.47 1.78
CA GLY A 75 -0.94 -7.88 1.42
C GLY A 75 -0.79 -8.80 2.63
N ALA A 76 -0.57 -10.09 2.35
CA ALA A 76 -0.33 -11.10 3.37
C ALA A 76 0.87 -10.70 4.22
N TRP A 77 0.71 -10.81 5.54
CA TRP A 77 1.79 -10.55 6.47
C TRP A 77 2.88 -11.59 6.25
N ALA A 78 4.04 -11.11 5.81
CA ALA A 78 5.21 -11.95 5.67
C ALA A 78 5.86 -12.05 7.05
N LEU A 79 5.55 -13.14 7.75
CA LEU A 79 6.22 -13.57 8.97
C LEU A 79 7.56 -14.24 8.64
N ASP A 80 8.29 -13.70 7.66
CA ASP A 80 9.58 -14.24 7.28
C ASP A 80 10.56 -14.04 8.44
N ALA A 81 11.47 -15.00 8.62
CA ALA A 81 12.55 -14.90 9.59
C ALA A 81 13.63 -13.93 9.09
N TYR A 82 13.31 -12.63 9.13
CA TYR A 82 14.29 -11.58 8.93
C TYR A 82 15.16 -11.45 10.19
N PHE A 83 16.48 -11.35 10.00
CA PHE A 83 17.46 -11.23 11.06
C PHE A 83 18.01 -9.80 11.15
N THR A 84 18.53 -9.41 12.33
CA THR A 84 19.29 -8.17 12.48
C THR A 84 20.57 -8.21 11.65
N GLU A 85 21.11 -7.02 11.35
CA GLU A 85 22.40 -6.83 10.66
C GLU A 85 22.48 -7.52 9.29
N THR A 86 21.34 -7.94 8.74
CA THR A 86 21.21 -8.57 7.44
C THR A 86 20.39 -7.67 6.55
N ALA A 87 20.91 -7.41 5.34
CA ALA A 87 20.21 -6.62 4.34
C ALA A 87 19.28 -7.51 3.51
N TYR A 88 18.06 -7.07 3.29
CA TYR A 88 17.04 -7.75 2.49
C TYR A 88 16.49 -6.78 1.46
N GLN A 89 16.22 -7.25 0.24
CA GLN A 89 15.61 -6.42 -0.80
C GLN A 89 14.09 -6.54 -0.77
N ALA A 90 13.39 -5.41 -0.81
CA ALA A 90 11.93 -5.40 -0.87
C ALA A 90 11.43 -5.75 -2.28
N SER A 91 10.59 -6.79 -2.38
CA SER A 91 9.96 -7.21 -3.65
C SER A 91 8.73 -6.37 -4.03
N THR A 92 8.17 -5.64 -3.06
CA THR A 92 6.99 -4.79 -3.14
C THR A 92 7.26 -3.49 -2.37
N ASP A 93 6.43 -2.47 -2.54
CA ASP A 93 6.40 -1.38 -1.58
C ASP A 93 5.81 -1.91 -0.28
N GLY A 94 6.23 -1.38 0.87
CA GLY A 94 5.73 -1.90 2.13
C GLY A 94 6.30 -1.22 3.36
N PHE A 95 5.98 -1.80 4.51
CA PHE A 95 6.48 -1.38 5.80
C PHE A 95 7.22 -2.52 6.50
N ILE A 96 8.32 -2.16 7.14
CA ILE A 96 8.97 -2.99 8.15
C ILE A 96 8.36 -2.67 9.50
N LEU A 97 7.96 -3.70 10.24
CA LEU A 97 7.61 -3.61 11.66
C LEU A 97 8.64 -4.42 12.44
N ALA A 98 9.50 -3.72 13.17
CA ALA A 98 10.59 -4.36 13.91
C ALA A 98 10.50 -4.05 15.40
N ARG A 99 10.69 -5.07 16.25
CA ARG A 99 10.75 -4.94 17.71
C ARG A 99 11.91 -5.71 18.30
N ILE A 100 12.49 -5.15 19.37
CA ILE A 100 13.53 -5.77 20.19
C ILE A 100 13.04 -5.84 21.63
N SER A 101 13.22 -6.97 22.28
CA SER A 101 13.02 -7.14 23.72
C SER A 101 14.31 -7.55 24.40
N ASN A 102 14.72 -6.76 25.39
CA ASN A 102 15.94 -6.94 26.17
C ASN A 102 15.65 -7.57 27.53
N ALA A 103 16.60 -8.37 28.03
CA ALA A 103 16.49 -9.04 29.33
C ALA A 103 16.42 -8.04 30.49
N LEU A 104 15.91 -8.50 31.63
CA LEU A 104 16.04 -7.77 32.90
C LEU A 104 17.52 -7.50 33.19
N GLY A 105 17.83 -6.28 33.65
CA GLY A 105 19.20 -5.88 33.96
C GLY A 105 19.93 -5.21 32.80
N ASN A 106 19.28 -5.02 31.66
CA ASN A 106 19.83 -4.28 30.54
C ASN A 106 19.21 -2.88 30.45
N PRO A 107 19.91 -1.84 30.93
CA PRO A 107 19.39 -0.48 30.91
C PRO A 107 19.30 0.10 29.49
N PHE A 108 20.05 -0.42 28.51
CA PHE A 108 20.13 0.16 27.18
C PHE A 108 19.44 -0.71 26.13
N GLY A 109 18.49 -0.12 25.41
CA GLY A 109 17.91 -0.71 24.21
C GLY A 109 18.12 0.23 23.02
N ARG A 110 18.52 -0.32 21.86
CA ARG A 110 18.61 0.44 20.61
C ARG A 110 18.16 -0.39 19.42
N ILE A 111 17.41 0.24 18.51
CA ILE A 111 17.03 -0.29 17.21
C ILE A 111 17.15 0.81 16.17
N ILE A 112 17.67 0.47 15.00
CA ILE A 112 17.92 1.38 13.88
C ILE A 112 17.40 0.72 12.62
N GLY A 113 16.66 1.47 11.81
CA GLY A 113 16.20 1.05 10.51
C GLY A 113 16.91 1.81 9.40
N TYR A 114 17.46 1.06 8.44
CA TYR A 114 18.09 1.59 7.25
C TYR A 114 17.31 1.16 6.02
N THR A 115 17.20 2.05 5.03
CA THR A 115 16.74 1.67 3.69
C THR A 115 17.24 2.62 2.62
N ASP A 116 17.77 2.05 1.53
CA ASP A 116 18.08 2.72 0.27
C ASP A 116 18.37 1.66 -0.80
N SER A 117 18.76 2.09 -2.01
CA SER A 117 19.04 1.20 -3.13
C SER A 117 20.36 0.41 -3.03
N ASN A 118 21.20 0.65 -2.01
CA ASN A 118 22.49 -0.02 -1.84
C ASN A 118 22.38 -1.31 -1.02
N ASN A 119 23.33 -2.22 -1.18
CA ASN A 119 23.41 -3.46 -0.40
C ASN A 119 24.80 -3.61 0.27
N PRO A 120 24.91 -3.46 1.61
CA PRO A 120 23.85 -3.13 2.56
C PRO A 120 23.38 -1.66 2.44
N PRO A 121 22.15 -1.34 2.87
CA PRO A 121 21.66 0.03 2.88
C PRO A 121 22.38 0.86 3.95
N THR A 122 22.54 2.16 3.67
CA THR A 122 23.33 3.10 4.50
C THR A 122 22.50 4.26 5.04
N THR A 123 21.36 4.53 4.44
CA THR A 123 20.47 5.64 4.80
C THR A 123 19.63 5.22 5.99
N GLU A 124 19.96 5.77 7.16
CA GLU A 124 19.14 5.64 8.36
C GLU A 124 17.84 6.43 8.18
N VAL A 125 16.70 5.75 8.32
CA VAL A 125 15.37 6.37 8.23
C VAL A 125 14.72 6.52 9.59
N ILE A 126 15.10 5.67 10.56
CA ILE A 126 14.56 5.74 11.92
C ILE A 126 15.53 5.13 12.92
N ARG A 127 15.54 5.69 14.13
CA ARG A 127 16.26 5.16 15.27
C ARG A 127 15.46 5.37 16.54
N GLN A 128 15.42 4.34 17.37
CA GLN A 128 14.92 4.44 18.73
C GLN A 128 16.00 3.98 19.70
N THR A 129 16.15 4.71 20.80
CA THR A 129 17.04 4.36 21.90
C THR A 129 16.31 4.61 23.22
N ILE A 130 16.50 3.71 24.17
CA ILE A 130 15.94 3.84 25.51
C ILE A 130 17.04 3.59 26.54
N ASN A 131 16.97 4.34 27.64
CA ASN A 131 17.75 4.10 28.84
C ASN A 131 16.77 3.92 30.01
N VAL A 132 16.75 2.74 30.62
CA VAL A 132 15.88 2.39 31.75
C VAL A 132 16.71 2.14 33.01
N PRO A 133 16.13 2.24 34.21
CA PRO A 133 16.86 1.93 35.44
C PRO A 133 17.48 0.53 35.43
N VAL A 134 18.66 0.40 36.03
CA VAL A 134 19.35 -0.89 36.20
C VAL A 134 18.42 -1.91 36.89
N GLY A 135 18.40 -3.14 36.39
CA GLY A 135 17.47 -4.18 36.84
C GLY A 135 16.13 -4.22 36.08
N SER A 136 15.88 -3.27 35.17
CA SER A 136 14.70 -3.28 34.30
C SER A 136 14.99 -4.00 32.97
N GLY A 137 13.95 -4.55 32.35
CA GLY A 137 13.96 -4.94 30.94
C GLY A 137 13.28 -3.87 30.10
N ASN A 138 13.50 -3.87 28.79
CA ASN A 138 12.86 -2.90 27.91
C ASN A 138 12.48 -3.52 26.57
N THR A 139 11.47 -2.92 25.93
CA THR A 139 11.06 -3.24 24.57
C THR A 139 11.00 -1.93 23.78
N ILE A 140 11.56 -1.97 22.58
CA ILE A 140 11.53 -0.87 21.62
C ILE A 140 11.06 -1.40 20.27
N ALA A 141 10.36 -0.57 19.52
CA ALA A 141 9.83 -0.94 18.23
C ALA A 141 9.89 0.24 17.26
N ILE A 142 10.13 -0.06 16.00
CA ILE A 142 10.11 0.92 14.92
C ILE A 142 9.23 0.41 13.78
N THR A 143 8.69 1.35 13.03
CA THR A 143 8.06 1.09 11.74
C THR A 143 8.73 1.99 10.72
N MET A 144 9.08 1.45 9.55
CA MET A 144 9.65 2.25 8.47
C MET A 144 9.12 1.81 7.10
N PRO A 145 8.84 2.76 6.19
CA PRO A 145 8.50 2.44 4.81
C PRO A 145 9.75 1.97 4.05
N VAL A 146 9.57 1.08 3.09
CA VAL A 146 10.60 0.64 2.16
C VAL A 146 9.96 0.54 0.78
N LYS A 147 10.64 1.07 -0.24
CA LYS A 147 10.15 0.99 -1.62
C LYS A 147 10.55 -0.33 -2.26
N LYS A 148 9.76 -0.77 -3.22
CA LYS A 148 10.11 -1.89 -4.09
C LYS A 148 11.49 -1.66 -4.72
N GLY A 149 12.36 -2.65 -4.61
CA GLY A 149 13.71 -2.63 -5.16
C GLY A 149 14.77 -2.05 -4.22
N ASP A 150 14.39 -1.29 -3.19
CA ASP A 150 15.32 -0.85 -2.16
C ASP A 150 15.65 -2.00 -1.20
N TYR A 151 16.83 -1.93 -0.61
CA TYR A 151 17.22 -2.80 0.50
C TYR A 151 16.79 -2.18 1.83
N PHE A 152 16.54 -3.04 2.81
CA PHE A 152 16.35 -2.67 4.19
C PHE A 152 17.25 -3.48 5.11
N LEU A 153 17.65 -2.88 6.23
CA LEU A 153 18.42 -3.53 7.28
C LEU A 153 17.95 -2.99 8.63
N ILE A 154 17.74 -3.89 9.59
CA ILE A 154 17.50 -3.51 10.99
C ILE A 154 18.72 -3.86 11.82
N SER A 155 19.20 -2.87 12.57
CA SER A 155 20.39 -2.98 13.41
C SER A 155 20.06 -2.70 14.86
N ASP A 156 20.72 -3.39 15.80
CA ASP A 156 20.72 -3.00 17.22
C ASP A 156 21.90 -2.05 17.56
N GLY A 157 22.72 -1.75 16.55
CA GLY A 157 23.93 -0.94 16.58
C GLY A 157 25.05 -1.55 17.42
N ASN A 158 24.97 -2.83 17.78
CA ASN A 158 25.86 -3.49 18.73
C ASN A 158 25.74 -2.89 20.13
N SER A 159 24.52 -2.83 20.66
CA SER A 159 24.20 -2.15 21.93
C SER A 159 24.81 -2.81 23.19
N GLY A 160 25.59 -3.90 23.06
CA GLY A 160 26.12 -4.68 24.18
C GLY A 160 25.03 -5.33 25.05
N ALA A 161 23.80 -5.27 24.56
CA ALA A 161 22.58 -5.70 25.18
C ALA A 161 22.44 -7.22 25.10
N ASN A 162 22.10 -7.89 26.21
CA ASN A 162 21.60 -9.26 26.16
C ASN A 162 20.17 -9.24 25.58
N THR A 163 20.08 -9.18 24.25
CA THR A 163 18.83 -9.24 23.50
C THR A 163 18.21 -10.62 23.65
N VAL A 164 16.94 -10.67 24.04
CA VAL A 164 16.23 -11.94 24.30
C VAL A 164 15.40 -12.35 23.11
N ASN A 165 14.73 -11.39 22.47
CA ASN A 165 13.89 -11.66 21.31
C ASN A 165 13.94 -10.52 20.31
N PHE A 166 13.88 -10.92 19.04
CA PHE A 166 13.86 -10.02 17.91
C PHE A 166 12.77 -10.44 16.92
N TYR A 167 11.97 -9.49 16.47
CA TYR A 167 10.93 -9.76 15.47
C TYR A 167 10.93 -8.64 14.45
N ILE A 168 11.20 -8.98 13.19
CA ILE A 168 10.95 -8.12 12.03
C ILE A 168 9.85 -8.79 11.22
N ASN A 169 8.85 -8.03 10.84
CA ASN A 169 7.83 -8.45 9.90
C ASN A 169 7.78 -7.48 8.73
N TRP A 170 7.49 -8.02 7.54
CA TRP A 170 7.22 -7.24 6.34
C TRP A 170 5.71 -7.18 6.08
N ILE A 171 5.20 -5.97 5.88
CA ILE A 171 3.81 -5.74 5.46
C ILE A 171 3.84 -5.14 4.04
N PRO A 172 3.59 -5.95 3.00
CA PRO A 172 3.54 -5.45 1.63
C PRO A 172 2.32 -4.55 1.43
N LEU A 173 2.47 -3.54 0.58
CA LEU A 173 1.41 -2.68 0.06
C LEU A 173 1.06 -3.10 -1.37
N GLY A 174 -0.23 -3.02 -1.71
CA GLY A 174 -0.73 -3.26 -3.07
C GLY A 174 -0.56 -4.72 -3.51
N GLN A 175 -1.61 -5.53 -3.33
CA GLN A 175 -1.71 -6.86 -3.95
C GLN A 175 -2.14 -6.76 -5.40
#